data_AF-A0A9E2RNQ1-F1
#
_entry.id   AF-A0A9E2RNQ1-F1
#
_cell.length_a   1.000
_cell.length_b   1.000
_cell.length_c   1.000
_cell.angle_alpha   90.00
_cell.angle_beta   90.00
_cell.angle_gamma   90.00
#
_symmetry.space_group_name_H-M   'P 1'
#
loop_
_entity.id
_entity.type
_entity.pdbx_description
1 polymer ?
#
loop_
_entity_poly.entity_id
_entity_poly.type
_entity_poly.pdbx_seq_one_letter_code
_entity_poly.pdbx_strand_id
1 'polypeptide(L)'
;MDTTPHSDRSRDLSQPLDKLGPDETLKANSNYLRGTIEKSLVDDLTASVTPNDAKLMKFFGIYQQDDRDFRDERRRQKLESAFFFMARLRLPGGVCSPAQWLKLDALARAYAGDTLRLTTRQTFQFHRVMKHDLRTVIRGLRDVLIDTRAACGDDTRGVMCGVNPL
;
A
#
# COMPACT_ATOMS: atom_id res chain seq x y z
N MET A 1 -24.80 -17.60 -10.08
CA MET A 1 -24.48 -17.32 -11.50
C MET A 1 -23.53 -16.14 -11.48
N ASP A 2 -22.30 -16.33 -11.94
CA ASP A 2 -21.27 -15.30 -11.95
C ASP A 2 -21.62 -14.25 -13.03
N THR A 3 -21.93 -13.03 -12.59
CA THR A 3 -22.36 -11.92 -13.46
C THR A 3 -21.25 -10.90 -13.66
N THR A 4 -19.99 -11.26 -13.38
CA THR A 4 -18.87 -10.36 -13.66
C THR A 4 -18.73 -10.18 -15.18
N PRO A 5 -18.72 -8.94 -15.69
CA PRO A 5 -18.53 -8.70 -17.11
C PRO A 5 -17.14 -9.19 -17.52
N HIS A 6 -17.09 -10.22 -18.37
CA HIS A 6 -15.85 -10.64 -18.99
C HIS A 6 -15.37 -9.54 -19.94
N SER A 7 -14.24 -8.92 -19.64
CA SER A 7 -13.59 -7.97 -20.53
C SER A 7 -13.15 -8.71 -21.80
N ASP A 8 -13.58 -8.24 -22.97
CA ASP A 8 -13.07 -8.75 -24.26
C ASP A 8 -11.58 -8.41 -24.37
N ARG A 9 -10.74 -9.45 -24.46
CA ARG A 9 -9.28 -9.37 -24.60
C ARG A 9 -8.79 -9.99 -25.91
N SER A 10 -9.68 -10.18 -26.89
CA SER A 10 -9.37 -10.80 -28.18
C SER A 10 -8.25 -10.10 -28.97
N ARG A 11 -7.98 -8.82 -28.68
CA ARG A 11 -6.92 -8.01 -29.31
C ARG A 11 -5.67 -7.86 -28.46
N ASP A 12 -5.65 -8.45 -27.27
CA ASP A 12 -4.52 -8.35 -26.35
C ASP A 12 -3.41 -9.29 -26.83
N LEU A 13 -2.23 -8.74 -27.16
CA LEU A 13 -1.07 -9.53 -27.61
C LEU A 13 -0.42 -10.34 -26.46
N SER A 14 -1.05 -10.36 -25.29
CA SER A 14 -0.58 -11.06 -24.10
C SER A 14 -0.57 -12.57 -24.32
N GLN A 15 0.50 -13.23 -23.88
CA GLN A 15 0.57 -14.68 -23.85
C GLN A 15 -0.55 -15.27 -22.95
N PRO A 16 -0.98 -16.52 -23.18
CA PRO A 16 -1.88 -17.24 -22.28
C PRO A 16 -1.43 -17.17 -20.81
N LEU A 17 -2.39 -17.07 -19.88
CA LEU A 17 -2.12 -16.84 -18.45
C LEU A 17 -1.21 -17.92 -17.83
N ASP A 18 -1.35 -19.17 -18.26
CA ASP A 18 -0.54 -20.32 -17.84
C ASP A 18 0.95 -20.19 -18.22
N LYS A 19 1.27 -19.33 -19.19
CA LYS A 19 2.65 -19.02 -19.61
C LYS A 19 3.21 -17.77 -18.94
N LEU A 20 2.40 -17.05 -18.17
CA LEU A 20 2.83 -15.84 -17.47
C LEU A 20 3.37 -16.16 -16.07
N GLY A 21 4.08 -15.20 -15.49
CA GLY A 21 4.66 -15.33 -14.16
C GLY A 21 3.60 -15.40 -13.06
N PRO A 22 3.99 -15.85 -11.84
CA PRO A 22 3.07 -16.04 -10.72
C PRO A 22 2.36 -14.74 -10.30
N ASP A 23 2.98 -13.58 -10.50
CA ASP A 23 2.36 -12.28 -10.19
C ASP A 23 1.24 -11.92 -11.18
N GLU A 24 1.35 -12.31 -12.46
CA GLU A 24 0.26 -12.15 -13.43
C GLU A 24 -0.93 -13.06 -13.09
N THR A 25 -0.65 -14.32 -12.74
CA THR A 25 -1.66 -15.27 -12.27
C THR A 25 -2.35 -14.77 -10.99
N LEU A 26 -1.59 -14.21 -10.05
CA LEU A 26 -2.15 -13.59 -8.85
C LEU A 26 -3.08 -12.43 -9.21
N LYS A 27 -2.64 -11.51 -10.08
CA LYS A 27 -3.45 -10.37 -10.51
C LYS A 27 -4.73 -10.82 -11.21
N ALA A 28 -4.65 -11.76 -12.14
CA ALA A 28 -5.80 -12.30 -12.85
C ALA A 28 -6.85 -12.90 -11.90
N ASN A 29 -6.40 -13.64 -10.88
CA ASN A 29 -7.28 -14.33 -9.93
C ASN A 29 -7.71 -13.45 -8.72
N SER A 30 -7.26 -12.19 -8.66
CA SER A 30 -7.45 -11.35 -7.48
C SER A 30 -8.81 -10.64 -7.39
N ASN A 31 -9.71 -10.81 -8.36
CA ASN A 31 -10.94 -10.02 -8.46
C ASN A 31 -10.64 -8.50 -8.39
N TYR A 32 -9.95 -8.00 -9.41
CA TYR A 32 -9.53 -6.59 -9.51
C TYR A 32 -8.74 -6.11 -8.27
N LEU A 33 -7.70 -6.87 -7.91
CA LEU A 33 -6.76 -6.58 -6.82
C LEU A 33 -7.35 -6.67 -5.41
N ARG A 34 -8.62 -7.08 -5.26
CA ARG A 34 -9.27 -7.25 -3.96
C ARG A 34 -8.63 -8.37 -3.13
N GLY A 35 -8.38 -9.51 -3.77
CA GLY A 35 -7.86 -10.72 -3.15
C GLY A 35 -8.62 -11.12 -1.89
N THR A 36 -7.87 -11.42 -0.84
CA THR A 36 -8.39 -11.69 0.51
C THR A 36 -7.94 -10.64 1.52
N ILE A 37 -7.54 -9.45 1.06
CA ILE A 37 -6.94 -8.39 1.88
C ILE A 37 -7.83 -8.07 3.09
N GLU A 38 -9.14 -7.96 2.91
CA GLU A 38 -10.07 -7.70 4.00
C GLU A 38 -9.98 -8.76 5.11
N LYS A 39 -9.91 -10.04 4.74
CA LYS A 39 -9.77 -11.16 5.69
C LYS A 39 -8.43 -11.07 6.43
N SER A 40 -7.34 -10.82 5.70
CA SER A 40 -6.01 -10.66 6.30
C SER A 40 -5.91 -9.47 7.27
N LEU A 41 -6.62 -8.38 6.98
CA LEU A 41 -6.60 -7.18 7.82
C LEU A 41 -7.41 -7.33 9.11
N VAL A 42 -8.43 -8.19 9.14
CA VAL A 42 -9.25 -8.45 10.33
C VAL A 42 -8.82 -9.69 11.13
N ASP A 43 -7.87 -10.46 10.61
CA ASP A 43 -7.30 -11.61 11.33
C ASP A 43 -6.37 -11.16 12.45
N ASP A 44 -6.78 -11.28 13.71
CA ASP A 44 -5.97 -10.82 14.85
C ASP A 44 -4.89 -11.82 15.30
N LEU A 45 -4.76 -12.98 14.64
CA LEU A 45 -3.77 -14.00 15.03
C LEU A 45 -2.31 -13.61 14.75
N THR A 46 -2.08 -12.69 13.82
CA THR A 46 -0.74 -12.21 13.46
C THR A 46 -0.76 -10.73 13.11
N ALA A 47 0.35 -10.02 13.33
CA ALA A 47 0.53 -8.65 12.83
C ALA A 47 0.74 -8.58 11.30
N SER A 48 0.93 -9.72 10.63
CA SER A 48 1.13 -9.84 9.17
C SER A 48 -0.20 -9.90 8.40
N VAL A 49 -0.10 -9.82 7.07
CA VAL A 49 -1.09 -10.34 6.10
C VAL A 49 -0.51 -11.54 5.35
N THR A 50 -1.33 -12.25 4.57
CA THR A 50 -0.83 -13.35 3.72
C THR A 50 0.17 -12.84 2.66
N PRO A 51 1.09 -13.68 2.16
CA PRO A 51 2.05 -13.26 1.13
C PRO A 51 1.39 -12.74 -0.16
N ASN A 52 0.26 -13.32 -0.56
CA ASN A 52 -0.50 -12.86 -1.74
C ASN A 52 -1.15 -11.50 -1.48
N ASP A 53 -1.78 -11.31 -0.32
CA ASP A 53 -2.37 -10.02 0.05
C ASP A 53 -1.29 -8.95 0.22
N ALA A 54 -0.12 -9.28 0.78
CA ALA A 54 1.02 -8.36 0.84
C ALA A 54 1.47 -7.88 -0.55
N LYS A 55 1.41 -8.74 -1.58
CA LYS A 55 1.68 -8.35 -2.97
C LYS A 55 0.57 -7.45 -3.52
N LEU A 56 -0.69 -7.80 -3.32
CA LEU A 56 -1.84 -7.02 -3.80
C LEU A 56 -1.95 -5.65 -3.11
N MET A 57 -1.63 -5.57 -1.82
CA MET A 57 -1.61 -4.32 -1.04
C MET A 57 -0.66 -3.27 -1.63
N LYS A 58 0.37 -3.67 -2.39
CA LYS A 58 1.26 -2.73 -3.10
C LYS A 58 0.50 -1.85 -4.09
N PHE A 59 -0.55 -2.36 -4.74
CA PHE A 59 -1.39 -1.56 -5.66
C PHE A 59 -2.21 -0.49 -4.92
N PHE A 60 -2.38 -0.64 -3.61
CA PHE A 60 -2.98 0.34 -2.72
C PHE A 60 -1.92 1.18 -1.99
N GLY A 61 -0.66 1.16 -2.46
CA GLY A 61 0.43 1.94 -1.90
C GLY A 61 0.94 1.45 -0.55
N ILE A 62 0.57 0.24 -0.13
CA ILE A 62 0.90 -0.30 1.19
C ILE A 62 1.92 -1.43 1.06
N TYR A 63 3.00 -1.36 1.84
CA TYR A 63 3.99 -2.42 1.97
C TYR A 63 4.01 -2.93 3.39
N GLN A 64 3.94 -4.25 3.55
CA GLN A 64 4.33 -4.87 4.81
C GLN A 64 5.85 -4.80 4.97
N GLN A 65 6.28 -4.47 6.17
CA GLN A 65 7.67 -4.38 6.61
C GLN A 65 7.77 -5.06 7.98
N ASP A 66 8.99 -5.31 8.42
CA ASP A 66 9.28 -5.73 9.78
C ASP A 66 10.53 -5.03 10.30
N ASP A 67 10.60 -4.86 11.62
CA ASP A 67 11.73 -4.20 12.25
C ASP A 67 12.96 -5.12 12.22
N ARG A 68 13.90 -4.78 11.33
CA ARG A 68 15.10 -5.57 11.07
C ARG A 68 16.09 -5.52 12.22
N ASP A 69 16.04 -4.49 13.05
CA ASP A 69 16.95 -4.33 14.19
C ASP A 69 16.63 -5.38 15.28
N PHE A 70 15.35 -5.76 15.42
CA PHE A 70 14.90 -6.76 16.39
C PHE A 70 14.69 -8.16 15.81
N ARG A 71 14.82 -8.34 14.48
CA ARG A 71 14.44 -9.58 13.79
C ARG A 71 15.18 -10.81 14.34
N ASP A 72 16.49 -10.72 14.52
CA ASP A 72 17.30 -11.85 15.01
C ASP A 72 17.00 -12.20 16.47
N GLU A 73 16.78 -11.19 17.32
CA GLU A 73 16.39 -11.37 18.71
C GLU A 73 15.03 -12.07 18.83
N ARG A 74 14.02 -11.57 18.12
CA ARG A 74 12.67 -12.15 18.11
C ARG A 74 12.67 -13.58 17.56
N ARG A 75 13.46 -13.85 16.52
CA ARG A 75 13.63 -15.22 15.99
C ARG A 75 14.18 -16.18 17.06
N ARG A 76 15.18 -15.77 17.84
CA ARG A 76 15.73 -16.59 18.94
C ARG A 76 14.68 -16.87 20.03
N GLN A 77 13.81 -15.91 20.29
CA GLN A 77 12.68 -16.03 21.22
C GLN A 77 11.46 -16.76 20.62
N LYS A 78 11.52 -17.19 19.35
CA LYS A 78 10.40 -17.80 18.60
C LYS A 78 9.16 -16.89 18.52
N LEU A 79 9.36 -15.58 18.59
CA LEU A 79 8.30 -14.59 18.36
C LEU A 79 8.14 -14.33 16.87
N GLU A 80 6.94 -13.96 16.45
CA GLU A 80 6.74 -13.42 15.10
C GLU A 80 7.58 -12.14 14.91
N SER A 81 7.96 -11.86 13.65
CA SER A 81 8.60 -10.59 13.31
C SER A 81 7.77 -9.41 13.78
N ALA A 82 8.42 -8.32 14.17
CA ALA A 82 7.74 -7.08 14.54
C ALA A 82 7.23 -6.38 13.27
N PHE A 83 6.10 -6.86 12.74
CA PHE A 83 5.52 -6.36 11.50
C PHE A 83 4.91 -4.98 11.69
N PHE A 84 5.07 -4.15 10.66
CA PHE A 84 4.37 -2.89 10.49
C PHE A 84 4.23 -2.60 8.99
N PHE A 85 3.55 -1.52 8.65
CA PHE A 85 3.27 -1.16 7.28
C PHE A 85 3.84 0.21 6.92
N MET A 86 4.29 0.33 5.68
CA MET A 86 4.55 1.59 5.02
C MET A 86 3.37 1.94 4.12
N ALA A 87 2.89 3.17 4.18
CA ALA A 87 1.88 3.68 3.27
C ALA A 87 2.47 4.86 2.47
N ARG A 88 2.50 4.74 1.14
CA ARG A 88 2.93 5.79 0.23
C ARG A 88 1.73 6.53 -0.34
N LEU A 89 1.78 7.85 -0.26
CA LEU A 89 0.70 8.72 -0.73
C LEU A 89 0.81 8.93 -2.24
N ARG A 90 -0.29 9.29 -2.88
CA ARG A 90 -0.33 9.77 -4.27
C ARG A 90 -0.60 11.28 -4.28
N LEU A 91 0.45 12.06 -4.54
CA LEU A 91 0.39 13.52 -4.70
C LEU A 91 0.94 13.89 -6.09
N PRO A 92 0.08 14.17 -7.09
CA PRO A 92 0.54 14.68 -8.38
C PRO A 92 1.30 16.00 -8.22
N GLY A 93 2.50 16.07 -8.78
CA GLY A 93 3.38 17.24 -8.68
C GLY A 93 3.86 17.58 -7.27
N GLY A 94 3.57 16.74 -6.27
CA GLY A 94 3.89 17.03 -4.86
C GLY A 94 3.13 18.18 -4.23
N VAL A 95 2.03 18.62 -4.84
CA VAL A 95 1.22 19.72 -4.30
C VAL A 95 0.53 19.25 -3.02
N CYS A 96 0.79 19.97 -1.93
CA CYS A 96 0.20 19.71 -0.62
C CYS A 96 -0.25 21.04 -0.01
N SER A 97 -1.55 21.18 0.24
CA SER A 97 -2.08 22.37 0.91
C SER A 97 -1.70 22.39 2.41
N PRO A 98 -1.71 23.56 3.08
CA PRO A 98 -1.46 23.64 4.51
C PRO A 98 -2.37 22.73 5.35
N ALA A 99 -3.66 22.63 5.00
CA ALA A 99 -4.62 21.76 5.69
C ALA A 99 -4.28 20.27 5.51
N GLN A 100 -3.87 19.87 4.30
CA GLN A 100 -3.37 18.52 4.04
C GLN A 100 -2.12 18.25 4.88
N TRP A 101 -1.14 19.14 4.87
CA TRP A 101 0.09 19.02 5.67
C TRP A 101 -0.20 18.78 7.16
N LEU A 102 -1.07 19.60 7.76
CA LEU A 102 -1.46 19.43 9.17
C LEU A 102 -2.13 18.09 9.44
N LYS A 103 -2.96 17.60 8.51
CA LYS A 103 -3.55 16.26 8.63
C LYS A 103 -2.49 15.16 8.52
N LEU A 104 -1.51 15.30 7.62
CA LEU A 104 -0.41 14.33 7.50
C LEU A 104 0.45 14.29 8.78
N ASP A 105 0.78 15.44 9.35
CA ASP A 105 1.51 15.56 10.62
C ASP A 105 0.74 14.91 11.78
N ALA A 106 -0.56 15.20 11.92
CA ALA A 106 -1.40 14.59 12.95
C ALA A 106 -1.46 13.05 12.82
N LEU A 107 -1.59 12.53 11.60
CA LEU A 107 -1.58 11.09 11.34
C LEU A 107 -0.21 10.47 11.62
N ALA A 108 0.88 11.17 11.31
CA ALA A 108 2.24 10.69 11.56
C ALA A 108 2.50 10.52 13.07
N ARG A 109 2.16 11.54 13.86
CA ARG A 109 2.25 11.52 15.33
C ARG A 109 1.42 10.39 15.94
N ALA A 110 0.19 10.22 15.47
CA ALA A 110 -0.75 9.27 16.06
C ALA A 110 -0.46 7.81 15.68
N TYR A 111 -0.04 7.55 14.44
CA TYR A 111 -0.06 6.19 13.88
C TYR A 111 1.21 5.79 13.11
N ALA A 112 2.17 6.68 12.87
CA ALA A 112 3.33 6.41 12.00
C ALA A 112 4.69 6.66 12.67
N GLY A 113 4.75 6.50 14.00
CA GLY A 113 5.98 6.66 14.76
C GLY A 113 6.56 8.07 14.73
N ASP A 114 5.70 9.10 14.67
CA ASP A 114 6.09 10.52 14.73
C ASP A 114 7.06 10.95 13.62
N THR A 115 6.96 10.33 12.44
CA THR A 115 7.79 10.67 11.29
C THR A 115 6.99 10.73 10.00
N LEU A 116 7.41 11.63 9.10
CA LEU A 116 6.89 11.73 7.74
C LEU A 116 8.06 11.78 6.77
N ARG A 117 8.15 10.81 5.85
CA ARG A 117 9.28 10.70 4.92
C ARG A 117 8.93 11.31 3.57
N LEU A 118 9.57 12.43 3.22
CA LEU A 118 9.58 12.94 1.85
C LEU A 118 10.36 12.00 0.92
N THR A 119 9.89 11.87 -0.31
CA THR A 119 10.48 10.95 -1.31
C THR A 119 11.01 11.72 -2.52
N THR A 120 11.90 11.08 -3.28
CA THR A 120 12.45 11.61 -4.53
C THR A 120 11.41 11.74 -5.65
N ARG A 121 10.18 11.26 -5.45
CA ARG A 121 9.07 11.34 -6.41
C ARG A 121 7.92 12.23 -5.94
N GLN A 122 8.26 13.29 -5.20
CA GLN A 122 7.30 14.34 -4.80
C GLN A 122 6.07 13.80 -4.06
N THR A 123 6.28 12.86 -3.14
CA THR A 123 5.23 12.37 -2.26
C THR A 123 5.79 12.02 -0.88
N PHE A 124 4.92 11.68 0.05
CA PHE A 124 5.26 11.26 1.41
C PHE A 124 5.14 9.74 1.59
N GLN A 125 5.79 9.23 2.63
CA GLN A 125 5.59 7.88 3.17
C GLN A 125 5.38 7.96 4.68
N PHE A 126 4.38 7.23 5.16
CA PHE A 126 4.28 6.84 6.56
C PHE A 126 4.98 5.51 6.75
N HIS A 127 5.72 5.36 7.84
CA HIS A 127 6.29 4.08 8.29
C HIS A 127 5.71 3.72 9.65
N ARG A 128 5.95 2.49 10.12
CA ARG A 128 5.51 2.02 11.45
C ARG A 128 3.99 2.07 11.68
N VAL A 129 3.19 2.06 10.61
CA VAL A 129 1.72 1.96 10.72
C VAL A 129 1.35 0.54 11.09
N MET A 130 0.65 0.34 12.21
CA MET A 130 0.24 -0.98 12.66
C MET A 130 -0.94 -1.51 11.83
N LYS A 131 -1.10 -2.84 11.77
CA LYS A 131 -2.14 -3.48 10.94
C LYS A 131 -3.54 -2.95 11.24
N HIS A 132 -3.88 -2.82 12.52
CA HIS A 132 -5.19 -2.34 12.97
C HIS A 132 -5.40 -0.84 12.68
N ASP A 133 -4.33 -0.06 12.54
CA ASP A 133 -4.39 1.38 12.28
C ASP A 133 -4.47 1.73 10.79
N LEU A 134 -4.09 0.81 9.89
CA LEU A 134 -4.09 1.06 8.44
C LEU A 134 -5.42 1.65 7.94
N ARG A 135 -6.55 1.07 8.35
CA ARG A 135 -7.88 1.55 7.94
C ARG A 135 -8.14 2.97 8.43
N THR A 136 -7.70 3.29 9.64
CA THR A 136 -7.83 4.63 10.25
C THR A 136 -6.97 5.65 9.51
N VAL A 137 -5.69 5.33 9.24
CA VAL A 137 -4.78 6.20 8.49
C VAL A 137 -5.30 6.49 7.09
N ILE A 138 -5.73 5.47 6.35
CA ILE A 138 -6.28 5.64 4.99
C ILE A 138 -7.60 6.45 5.00
N ARG A 139 -8.44 6.30 6.03
CA ARG A 139 -9.63 7.16 6.19
C ARG A 139 -9.24 8.61 6.47
N GLY A 140 -8.28 8.84 7.35
CA GLY A 140 -7.77 10.18 7.64
C GLY A 140 -7.19 10.90 6.42
N LEU A 141 -6.49 10.18 5.54
CA LEU A 141 -6.03 10.73 4.27
C LEU A 141 -7.18 11.14 3.35
N ARG A 142 -8.23 10.31 3.30
CA ARG A 142 -9.43 10.59 2.48
C ARG A 142 -10.15 11.86 2.92
N ASP A 143 -10.16 12.18 4.22
CA ASP A 143 -10.78 13.40 4.75
C ASP A 143 -10.19 14.69 4.13
N VAL A 144 -8.95 14.63 3.65
CA VAL A 144 -8.25 15.76 3.00
C VAL A 144 -7.95 15.49 1.52
N LEU A 145 -8.73 14.60 0.91
CA LEU A 145 -8.69 14.24 -0.52
C LEU A 145 -7.33 13.69 -0.99
N ILE A 146 -6.62 13.00 -0.10
CA ILE A 146 -5.40 12.25 -0.44
C ILE A 146 -5.71 10.75 -0.45
N ASP A 147 -5.14 10.01 -1.39
CA ASP A 147 -5.16 8.55 -1.42
C ASP A 147 -3.76 7.94 -1.59
N THR A 148 -3.69 6.62 -1.56
CA THR A 148 -2.47 5.82 -1.75
C THR A 148 -2.56 4.89 -2.97
N ARG A 149 -3.64 4.99 -3.75
CA ARG A 149 -3.90 4.08 -4.89
C ARG A 149 -2.84 4.28 -5.96
N ALA A 150 -2.36 3.19 -6.56
CA ALA A 150 -1.32 3.20 -7.58
C ALA A 150 -0.01 3.93 -7.17
N ALA A 151 0.18 4.25 -5.89
CA ALA A 151 1.43 4.85 -5.43
C ALA A 151 2.60 3.85 -5.54
N CYS A 152 2.26 2.55 -5.60
CA CYS A 152 3.13 1.41 -5.83
C CYS A 152 2.41 0.34 -6.69
N GLY A 153 2.91 -0.91 -6.72
CA GLY A 153 2.34 -1.97 -7.57
C GLY A 153 2.72 -1.84 -9.04
N ASP A 154 2.28 -2.78 -9.88
CA ASP A 154 2.52 -2.76 -11.33
C ASP A 154 1.54 -1.81 -12.00
N ASP A 155 1.68 -0.52 -11.73
CA ASP A 155 0.80 0.56 -12.17
C ASP A 155 1.61 1.84 -12.39
N THR A 156 0.97 2.81 -13.05
CA THR A 156 1.42 4.19 -13.15
C THR A 156 1.59 4.82 -11.76
N ARG A 157 2.81 5.29 -11.49
CA ARG A 157 3.16 5.89 -10.20
C ARG A 157 2.91 7.39 -10.20
N GLY A 158 3.21 8.05 -9.09
CA GLY A 158 3.13 9.51 -8.96
C GLY A 158 3.79 10.24 -10.15
N VAL A 159 3.01 11.14 -10.74
CA VAL A 159 3.42 12.06 -11.82
C VAL A 159 4.13 13.24 -11.20
N MET A 160 5.32 13.55 -11.70
CA MET A 160 6.14 14.65 -11.20
C MET A 160 6.01 15.87 -12.09
N CYS A 161 6.27 17.06 -11.53
CA CYS A 161 6.37 18.32 -12.27
C CYS A 161 7.46 19.22 -11.66
N GLY A 162 7.67 20.40 -12.25
CA GLY A 162 8.54 21.42 -11.67
C GLY A 162 8.06 21.80 -10.25
N VAL A 163 9.00 21.92 -9.31
CA VAL A 163 8.70 22.31 -7.92
C VAL A 163 8.52 23.81 -7.73
N ASN A 164 8.94 24.61 -8.72
CA ASN A 164 8.82 26.05 -8.67
C ASN A 164 7.41 26.44 -9.09
N PRO A 165 6.58 27.01 -8.19
CA PRO A 165 5.27 27.54 -8.54
C PRO A 165 5.47 28.89 -9.22
N LEU A 166 5.86 28.87 -10.50
CA LEU A 166 5.87 30.04 -11.36
C LEU A 166 4.44 30.40 -11.80
#